data_AF-A0AAD7KXR3-F1
#
_entry.id   AF-A0AAD7KXR3-F1
#
_cell.length_a   1.000
_cell.length_b   1.000
_cell.length_c   1.000
_cell.angle_alpha   90.00
_cell.angle_beta   90.00
_cell.angle_gamma   90.00
#
_symmetry.space_group_name_H-M   'P 1'
#
loop_
_entity.id
_entity.type
_entity.pdbx_description
1 polymer ?
#
loop_
_entity_poly.entity_id
_entity_poly.type
_entity_poly.pdbx_seq_one_letter_code
_entity_poly.pdbx_strand_id
1 'polypeptide(L)'
;MVYGFKKEVFQKYGDNGSNVYRKCLDCFAVLPLASIVAHQVYIAHGGLFRNKPKRSKGKKRRKSSLSLGSIQQLSKIQRTVLDPCSEDSDIILADILWSDPSMTAGLSQNDDRGVGLFWGPDCTEQFLLKNNLKLIIRSHEGPDARDGRDGFNGMDEGYTIDHSVESGKLITVFSAPDYPQFHVFHH
;
A
#
# COMPACT_ATOMS: atom_id res chain seq x y z
N MET A 1 -9.15 -16.05 0.98
CA MET A 1 -9.90 -15.59 2.18
C MET A 1 -10.96 -14.60 1.71
N VAL A 2 -12.24 -14.81 2.00
CA VAL A 2 -13.28 -13.80 1.75
C VAL A 2 -13.52 -13.05 3.06
N TYR A 3 -13.13 -11.78 3.11
CA TYR A 3 -13.29 -10.93 4.30
C TYR A 3 -14.77 -10.72 4.67
N GLY A 4 -15.04 -10.51 5.97
CA GLY A 4 -16.38 -10.60 6.56
C GLY A 4 -17.31 -9.39 6.37
N PHE A 5 -16.80 -8.23 5.92
CA PHE A 5 -17.56 -6.98 5.92
C PHE A 5 -18.90 -7.07 5.18
N LYS A 6 -18.92 -7.65 3.97
CA LYS A 6 -20.18 -7.82 3.21
C LYS A 6 -21.19 -8.68 3.98
N LYS A 7 -20.74 -9.80 4.56
CA LYS A 7 -21.60 -10.69 5.35
C LYS A 7 -22.15 -9.96 6.58
N GLU A 8 -21.31 -9.20 7.26
CA GLU A 8 -21.68 -8.41 8.44
C GLU A 8 -22.75 -7.35 8.11
N VAL A 9 -22.59 -6.62 7.00
CA VAL A 9 -23.57 -5.63 6.56
C VAL A 9 -24.91 -6.31 6.26
N PHE A 10 -24.91 -7.44 5.57
CA PHE A 10 -26.15 -8.17 5.26
C PHE A 10 -26.81 -8.71 6.54
N GLN A 11 -26.03 -9.18 7.50
CA GLN A 11 -26.54 -9.69 8.77
C GLN A 11 -27.14 -8.57 9.65
N LYS A 12 -26.50 -7.39 9.70
CA LYS A 12 -26.95 -6.26 10.56
C LYS A 12 -28.13 -5.48 9.97
N TYR A 13 -28.20 -5.36 8.65
CA TYR A 13 -29.17 -4.50 7.97
C TYR A 13 -30.28 -5.26 7.23
N GLY A 14 -30.27 -6.60 7.24
CA GLY A 14 -31.31 -7.44 6.63
C GLY A 14 -31.56 -7.09 5.16
N ASP A 15 -32.82 -6.86 4.81
CA ASP A 15 -33.26 -6.52 3.45
C ASP A 15 -32.59 -5.24 2.91
N ASN A 16 -32.20 -4.31 3.80
CA ASN A 16 -31.50 -3.08 3.41
C ASN A 16 -29.99 -3.29 3.20
N GLY A 17 -29.42 -4.45 3.53
CA GLY A 17 -27.98 -4.72 3.50
C GLY A 17 -27.35 -4.47 2.14
N SER A 18 -28.05 -4.78 1.04
CA SER A 18 -27.56 -4.50 -0.33
C SER A 18 -27.40 -3.00 -0.61
N ASN A 19 -28.34 -2.18 -0.13
CA ASN A 19 -28.30 -0.73 -0.30
C ASN A 19 -27.19 -0.12 0.58
N VAL A 20 -27.14 -0.51 1.85
CA VAL A 20 -26.09 -0.05 2.78
C VAL A 20 -24.70 -0.42 2.27
N TYR A 21 -24.50 -1.67 1.84
CA TYR A 21 -23.22 -2.11 1.29
C TYR A 21 -22.81 -1.29 0.07
N ARG A 22 -23.75 -1.02 -0.85
CA ARG A 22 -23.48 -0.18 -2.03
C ARG A 22 -23.08 1.24 -1.63
N LYS A 23 -23.78 1.86 -0.67
CA LYS A 23 -23.40 3.18 -0.16
C LYS A 23 -22.03 3.19 0.50
N CYS A 24 -21.65 2.13 1.22
CA CYS A 24 -20.30 1.99 1.75
C CYS A 24 -19.26 1.93 0.63
N LEU A 25 -19.52 1.20 -0.46
CA LEU A 25 -18.63 1.18 -1.62
C LEU A 25 -18.50 2.57 -2.27
N ASP A 26 -19.60 3.30 -2.41
CA ASP A 26 -19.58 4.67 -2.94
C ASP A 26 -18.71 5.59 -2.05
N CYS A 27 -18.77 5.43 -0.72
CA CYS A 27 -17.89 6.13 0.21
C CYS A 27 -16.42 5.70 0.07
N PHE A 28 -16.14 4.41 -0.07
CA PHE A 28 -14.76 3.92 -0.23
C PHE A 28 -14.10 4.41 -1.52
N ALA A 29 -14.88 4.56 -2.60
CA ALA A 29 -14.38 5.08 -3.88
C ALA A 29 -13.85 6.53 -3.78
N VAL A 30 -14.32 7.32 -2.81
CA VAL A 30 -13.92 8.72 -2.65
C VAL A 30 -12.86 8.97 -1.57
N LEU A 31 -12.42 7.94 -0.84
CA LEU A 31 -11.38 8.09 0.19
C LEU A 31 -10.04 8.52 -0.43
N PRO A 32 -9.31 9.47 0.17
CA PRO A 32 -7.99 9.89 -0.31
C PRO A 32 -6.96 8.75 -0.25
N LEU A 33 -6.03 8.71 -1.21
CA LEU A 33 -4.99 7.63 -1.32
C LEU A 33 -3.86 7.87 -0.34
N ALA A 34 -3.52 9.15 -0.23
CA ALA A 34 -2.39 9.62 0.52
C ALA A 34 -2.65 11.06 0.93
N SER A 35 -1.91 11.50 1.94
CA SER A 35 -1.90 12.88 2.40
C SER A 35 -0.48 13.36 2.61
N ILE A 36 -0.29 14.67 2.54
CA ILE A 36 0.95 15.32 2.94
C ILE A 36 0.63 16.23 4.11
N VAL A 37 1.20 15.94 5.26
CA VAL A 37 0.98 16.68 6.51
C VAL A 37 2.17 17.59 6.77
N ALA A 38 1.88 18.84 7.14
CA ALA A 38 2.86 19.88 7.46
C ALA A 38 3.95 20.07 6.38
N HIS A 39 3.64 19.75 5.11
CA HIS A 39 4.60 19.79 3.99
C HIS A 39 5.87 18.95 4.20
N GLN A 40 5.87 17.98 5.11
CA GLN A 40 7.05 17.22 5.50
C GLN A 40 6.80 15.71 5.60
N VAL A 41 5.55 15.29 5.82
CA VAL A 41 5.20 13.89 6.08
C VAL A 41 4.26 13.38 4.99
N TYR A 42 4.68 12.36 4.25
CA TYR A 42 3.82 11.64 3.31
C TYR A 42 3.19 10.43 4.00
N ILE A 43 1.87 10.31 3.91
CA ILE A 43 1.10 9.23 4.54
C ILE A 43 0.33 8.48 3.46
N ALA A 44 0.48 7.16 3.40
CA ALA A 44 -0.26 6.29 2.50
C ALA A 44 -0.54 4.93 3.17
N HIS A 45 -1.51 4.15 2.69
CA HIS A 45 -1.81 2.86 3.32
C HIS A 45 -0.69 1.83 3.12
N GLY A 46 -0.36 1.52 1.87
CA GLY A 46 0.75 0.65 1.49
C GLY A 46 2.06 1.45 1.41
N GLY A 47 2.17 2.43 0.50
CA GLY A 47 3.35 3.31 0.48
C GLY A 47 3.72 3.88 -0.89
N LEU A 48 4.90 3.50 -1.38
CA LEU A 48 5.45 3.97 -2.65
C LEU A 48 4.81 3.26 -3.85
N PHE A 49 4.97 3.83 -5.05
CA PHE A 49 4.29 3.36 -6.25
C PHE A 49 5.14 3.52 -7.51
N ARG A 50 4.84 2.73 -8.55
CA ARG A 50 5.55 2.82 -9.84
C ARG A 50 5.07 4.00 -10.68
N ASN A 51 5.95 4.46 -11.55
CA ASN A 51 5.60 5.33 -12.66
C ASN A 51 4.77 4.55 -13.71
N LYS A 52 3.90 5.24 -14.46
CA LYS A 52 3.09 4.61 -15.51
C LYS A 52 3.99 3.86 -16.51
N PRO A 53 3.70 2.59 -16.83
CA PRO A 53 4.45 1.88 -17.85
C PRO A 53 4.27 2.60 -19.19
N LYS A 54 5.38 2.96 -19.84
CA LYS A 54 5.32 3.49 -21.21
C LYS A 54 4.85 2.35 -22.12
N ARG A 55 3.65 2.46 -22.69
CA ARG A 55 3.15 1.51 -23.70
C ARG A 55 4.12 1.47 -24.88
N SER A 56 4.97 0.45 -24.94
CA SER A 56 5.75 0.18 -26.14
C SER A 56 4.81 -0.38 -27.21
N LYS A 57 4.40 0.46 -28.18
CA LYS A 57 3.81 0.00 -29.44
C LYS A 57 4.91 -0.74 -30.22
N GLY A 58 5.10 -2.03 -29.93
CA GLY A 58 6.06 -2.86 -30.65
C GLY A 58 6.32 -4.19 -29.96
N LYS A 59 6.14 -5.29 -30.71
CA LYS A 59 6.47 -6.67 -30.31
C LYS A 59 7.98 -6.79 -30.00
N LYS A 60 8.35 -6.56 -28.74
CA LYS A 60 9.52 -7.13 -28.05
C LYS A 60 9.27 -6.91 -26.56
N ARG A 61 9.02 -8.01 -25.81
CA ARG A 61 8.93 -8.03 -24.33
C ARG A 61 10.28 -7.60 -23.74
N ARG A 62 10.64 -6.31 -23.83
CA ARG A 62 11.69 -5.74 -22.99
C ARG A 62 11.13 -5.71 -21.57
N LYS A 63 11.85 -6.31 -20.62
CA LYS A 63 11.61 -6.20 -19.18
C LYS A 63 11.36 -4.72 -18.87
N SER A 64 10.12 -4.34 -18.58
CA SER A 64 9.78 -2.96 -18.26
C SER A 64 10.56 -2.58 -17.01
N SER A 65 11.52 -1.67 -17.13
CA SER A 65 12.26 -1.17 -15.98
C SER A 65 11.28 -0.46 -15.05
N LEU A 66 11.03 -1.04 -13.87
CA LEU A 66 10.26 -0.38 -12.82
C LEU A 66 10.99 0.92 -12.43
N SER A 67 10.22 1.97 -12.23
CA SER A 67 10.74 3.26 -11.80
C SER A 67 9.75 3.91 -10.85
N LEU A 68 10.25 4.70 -9.91
CA LEU A 68 9.45 5.32 -8.88
C LEU A 68 8.54 6.42 -9.46
N GLY A 69 7.28 6.44 -9.03
CA GLY A 69 6.31 7.45 -9.40
C GLY A 69 6.57 8.81 -8.76
N SER A 70 5.84 9.85 -9.19
CA SER A 70 5.94 11.19 -8.61
C SER A 70 4.61 11.65 -7.99
N ILE A 71 4.67 12.56 -7.00
CA ILE A 71 3.48 13.09 -6.33
C ILE A 71 2.56 13.84 -7.31
N GLN A 72 3.12 14.49 -8.34
CA GLN A 72 2.32 15.15 -9.40
C GLN A 72 1.54 14.15 -10.27
N GLN A 73 1.98 12.89 -10.33
CA GLN A 73 1.24 11.83 -10.99
C GLN A 73 0.09 11.35 -10.10
N LEU A 74 0.34 11.25 -8.79
CA LEU A 74 -0.66 10.87 -7.80
C LEU A 74 -1.89 11.79 -7.81
N SER A 75 -1.69 13.10 -7.91
CA SER A 75 -2.80 14.07 -7.94
C SER A 75 -3.68 13.99 -9.18
N LYS A 76 -3.24 13.28 -10.23
CA LYS A 76 -3.97 13.13 -11.50
C LYS A 76 -4.73 11.80 -11.62
N ILE A 77 -4.65 10.93 -10.61
CA ILE A 77 -5.31 9.62 -10.65
C ILE A 77 -6.80 9.79 -10.38
N GLN A 78 -7.63 9.34 -11.31
CA GLN A 78 -9.08 9.24 -11.11
C GLN A 78 -9.41 7.99 -10.30
N ARG A 79 -10.29 8.14 -9.30
CA ARG A 79 -10.61 7.10 -8.29
C ARG A 79 -11.97 6.43 -8.52
N THR A 80 -12.53 6.53 -9.71
CA THR A 80 -13.87 6.02 -10.01
C THR A 80 -13.96 4.50 -10.15
N VAL A 81 -12.90 3.77 -9.82
CA VAL A 81 -12.81 2.32 -10.01
C VAL A 81 -12.68 1.64 -8.65
N LEU A 82 -13.68 0.80 -8.33
CA LEU A 82 -13.73 -0.01 -7.10
C LEU A 82 -12.84 -1.26 -7.17
N ASP A 83 -12.45 -1.68 -8.37
CA ASP A 83 -11.68 -2.90 -8.60
C ASP A 83 -10.49 -2.61 -9.55
N PRO A 84 -9.24 -2.65 -9.07
CA PRO A 84 -8.07 -2.23 -9.83
C PRO A 84 -7.62 -3.20 -10.94
N CYS A 85 -8.55 -3.76 -11.72
CA CYS A 85 -8.25 -4.84 -12.67
C CYS A 85 -8.48 -4.52 -14.16
N SER A 86 -8.71 -3.28 -14.60
CA SER A 86 -9.09 -3.02 -16.01
C SER A 86 -8.36 -1.91 -16.78
N GLU A 87 -7.61 -1.00 -16.15
CA GLU A 87 -6.93 0.11 -16.85
C GLU A 87 -5.55 0.48 -16.25
N ASP A 88 -4.69 1.20 -16.99
CA ASP A 88 -3.34 1.63 -16.56
C ASP A 88 -3.35 2.54 -15.30
N SER A 89 -4.50 3.09 -14.89
CA SER A 89 -4.71 3.81 -13.61
C SER A 89 -4.68 2.88 -12.41
N ASP A 90 -5.08 1.63 -12.61
CA ASP A 90 -5.39 0.70 -11.54
C ASP A 90 -4.13 0.16 -10.88
N ILE A 91 -3.06 0.01 -11.65
CA ILE A 91 -1.78 -0.51 -11.14
C ILE A 91 -1.14 0.45 -10.12
N ILE A 92 -1.33 1.76 -10.27
CA ILE A 92 -0.78 2.73 -9.31
C ILE A 92 -1.66 2.81 -8.07
N LEU A 93 -2.98 2.73 -8.23
CA LEU A 93 -3.91 2.60 -7.11
C LEU A 93 -3.55 1.36 -6.27
N ALA A 94 -3.33 0.24 -6.96
CA ALA A 94 -2.92 -1.00 -6.34
C ALA A 94 -1.57 -0.86 -5.63
N ASP A 95 -0.56 -0.25 -6.25
CA ASP A 95 0.74 -0.03 -5.61
C ASP A 95 0.63 0.80 -4.32
N ILE A 96 -0.15 1.88 -4.31
CA ILE A 96 -0.25 2.75 -3.13
C ILE A 96 -0.93 2.02 -1.97
N LEU A 97 -1.83 1.09 -2.27
CA LEU A 97 -2.58 0.32 -1.29
C LEU A 97 -1.87 -0.97 -0.84
N TRP A 98 -1.06 -1.59 -1.71
CA TRP A 98 -0.56 -2.97 -1.53
C TRP A 98 0.96 -3.15 -1.64
N SER A 99 1.73 -2.08 -1.89
CA SER A 99 3.18 -2.21 -1.88
C SER A 99 3.70 -2.36 -0.45
N ASP A 100 4.84 -3.03 -0.28
CA ASP A 100 5.53 -3.25 0.99
C ASP A 100 7.02 -2.81 0.95
N PRO A 101 7.60 -2.33 2.06
CA PRO A 101 9.02 -2.01 2.11
C PRO A 101 9.88 -3.27 2.01
N SER A 102 11.15 -3.17 1.62
CA SER A 102 12.10 -4.27 1.60
C SER A 102 13.48 -3.77 2.02
N MET A 103 14.29 -4.63 2.64
CA MET A 103 15.69 -4.31 2.92
C MET A 103 16.57 -4.34 1.67
N THR A 104 16.08 -4.95 0.57
CA THR A 104 16.81 -5.01 -0.69
C THR A 104 16.61 -3.71 -1.49
N ALA A 105 17.71 -3.13 -1.97
CA ALA A 105 17.66 -1.93 -2.80
C ALA A 105 16.90 -2.15 -4.12
N GLY A 106 16.21 -1.10 -4.58
CA GLY A 106 15.47 -1.05 -5.83
C GLY A 106 13.97 -1.27 -5.70
N LEU A 107 13.31 -1.40 -6.86
CA LEU A 107 11.89 -1.72 -6.98
C LEU A 107 11.72 -3.10 -7.63
N SER A 108 10.91 -3.95 -7.01
CA SER A 108 10.51 -5.25 -7.56
C SER A 108 9.01 -5.48 -7.39
N GLN A 109 8.46 -6.51 -8.05
CA GLN A 109 7.06 -6.89 -7.86
C GLN A 109 6.88 -7.51 -6.48
N ASN A 110 5.72 -7.29 -5.86
CA ASN A 110 5.35 -7.93 -4.62
C ASN A 110 4.69 -9.29 -4.91
N ASP A 111 5.51 -10.33 -4.96
CA ASP A 111 5.04 -11.68 -5.25
C ASP A 111 4.26 -12.28 -4.05
N ASP A 112 4.51 -11.83 -2.82
CA ASP A 112 3.82 -12.30 -1.61
C ASP A 112 2.34 -11.87 -1.59
N ARG A 113 2.06 -10.66 -2.08
CA ARG A 113 0.70 -10.13 -2.22
C ARG A 113 0.05 -10.48 -3.56
N GLY A 114 0.85 -10.80 -4.58
CA GLY A 114 0.41 -10.94 -5.97
C GLY A 114 0.05 -9.60 -6.65
N VAL A 115 0.19 -8.49 -5.94
CA VAL A 115 -0.13 -7.13 -6.40
C VAL A 115 0.73 -6.12 -5.62
N GLY A 116 1.04 -4.97 -6.23
CA GLY A 116 1.91 -3.95 -5.63
C GLY A 116 3.40 -4.19 -5.92
N LEU A 117 4.25 -3.58 -5.09
CA LEU A 117 5.71 -3.58 -5.23
C LEU A 117 6.40 -3.85 -3.89
N PHE A 118 7.62 -4.37 -3.98
CA PHE A 118 8.62 -4.15 -2.94
C PHE A 118 9.48 -2.94 -3.27
N TRP A 119 9.82 -2.12 -2.27
CA TRP A 119 10.76 -1.01 -2.45
C TRP A 119 11.84 -0.95 -1.37
N GLY A 120 13.06 -0.69 -1.79
CA GLY A 120 14.23 -0.59 -0.92
C GLY A 120 14.40 0.74 -0.18
N PRO A 121 15.42 0.83 0.69
CA PRO A 121 15.79 2.09 1.35
C PRO A 121 16.22 3.17 0.36
N ASP A 122 16.85 2.80 -0.75
CA ASP A 122 17.24 3.71 -1.84
C ASP A 122 16.03 4.41 -2.48
N CYS A 123 14.93 3.70 -2.65
CA CYS A 123 13.68 4.25 -3.17
C CYS A 123 13.04 5.21 -2.16
N THR A 124 13.17 4.91 -0.86
CA THR A 124 12.71 5.79 0.22
C THR A 124 13.50 7.09 0.24
N GLU A 125 14.83 7.00 0.16
CA GLU A 125 15.73 8.15 0.07
C GLU A 125 15.39 9.01 -1.16
N GLN A 126 15.30 8.39 -2.33
CA GLN A 126 14.97 9.09 -3.57
C GLN A 126 13.61 9.80 -3.49
N PHE A 127 12.61 9.16 -2.89
CA PHE A 127 11.28 9.76 -2.74
C PHE A 127 11.29 10.96 -1.81
N LEU A 128 11.92 10.81 -0.64
CA LEU A 128 11.99 11.87 0.38
C LEU A 128 12.76 13.09 -0.15
N LEU A 129 13.95 12.86 -0.70
CA LEU A 129 14.81 13.90 -1.26
C LEU A 129 14.09 14.69 -2.36
N LYS A 130 13.50 13.98 -3.34
CA LYS A 130 12.87 14.59 -4.53
C LYS A 130 11.67 15.48 -4.16
N ASN A 131 10.96 15.16 -3.09
CA ASN A 131 9.76 15.87 -2.68
C ASN A 131 9.98 16.78 -1.47
N ASN A 132 11.23 16.93 -1.00
CA ASN A 132 11.59 17.68 0.21
C ASN A 132 10.79 17.26 1.45
N LEU A 133 10.62 15.94 1.61
CA LEU A 133 9.93 15.31 2.73
C LEU A 133 10.94 14.72 3.72
N LYS A 134 10.50 14.48 4.95
CA LYS A 134 11.33 13.91 6.03
C LYS A 134 10.81 12.58 6.57
N LEU A 135 9.57 12.24 6.26
CA LEU A 135 8.94 11.06 6.82
C LEU A 135 7.92 10.47 5.86
N ILE A 136 7.97 9.15 5.72
CA ILE A 136 6.89 8.34 5.17
C ILE A 136 6.24 7.60 6.34
N ILE A 137 4.92 7.71 6.46
CA ILE A 137 4.12 6.89 7.39
C ILE A 137 3.23 5.98 6.55
N ARG A 138 3.24 4.69 6.88
CA ARG A 138 2.35 3.68 6.30
C ARG A 138 1.71 2.78 7.35
N SER A 139 0.86 1.86 6.91
CA SER A 139 0.25 0.83 7.75
C SER A 139 0.39 -0.54 7.09
N HIS A 140 -0.72 -1.21 6.72
CA HIS A 140 -0.80 -2.38 5.86
C HIS A 140 -0.09 -3.69 6.30
N GLU A 141 1.02 -3.66 7.04
CA GLU A 141 1.67 -4.84 7.63
C GLU A 141 1.44 -4.87 9.14
N GLY A 142 0.78 -5.93 9.63
CA GLY A 142 0.58 -6.21 11.05
C GLY A 142 1.55 -7.27 11.59
N PRO A 143 1.38 -7.72 12.85
CA PRO A 143 2.24 -8.71 13.48
C PRO A 143 2.39 -10.01 12.68
N ASP A 144 1.31 -10.49 12.06
CA ASP A 144 1.27 -11.70 11.24
C ASP A 144 2.12 -11.59 9.97
N ALA A 145 2.10 -10.42 9.32
CA ALA A 145 2.90 -10.15 8.13
C ALA A 145 4.38 -9.84 8.47
N ARG A 146 4.66 -9.49 9.73
CA ARG A 146 6.01 -9.15 10.21
C ARG A 146 6.73 -10.33 10.84
N ASP A 147 6.01 -11.35 11.27
CA ASP A 147 6.61 -12.57 11.78
C ASP A 147 7.48 -13.25 10.72
N GLY A 148 8.71 -13.61 11.12
CA GLY A 148 9.70 -14.23 10.23
C GLY A 148 10.26 -13.33 9.12
N ARG A 149 10.00 -12.01 9.13
CA ARG A 149 10.50 -11.10 8.10
C ARG A 149 11.90 -10.59 8.42
N ASP A 150 12.90 -11.13 7.72
CA ASP A 150 14.31 -10.77 7.94
C ASP A 150 14.58 -9.27 7.78
N GLY A 151 15.24 -8.70 8.78
CA GLY A 151 15.68 -7.29 8.79
C GLY A 151 14.61 -6.27 9.19
N PHE A 152 13.39 -6.71 9.53
CA PHE A 152 12.35 -5.86 10.08
C PHE A 152 12.07 -6.20 11.55
N ASN A 153 11.74 -5.19 12.34
CA ASN A 153 11.31 -5.38 13.73
C ASN A 153 9.87 -5.93 13.78
N GLY A 154 9.55 -6.59 14.90
CA GLY A 154 8.19 -6.97 15.26
C GLY A 154 7.29 -5.76 15.53
N MET A 155 5.97 -6.00 15.55
CA MET A 155 4.94 -4.97 15.74
C MET A 155 4.43 -4.86 17.19
N ASP A 156 5.26 -5.23 18.16
CA ASP A 156 4.87 -5.32 19.59
C ASP A 156 4.41 -3.96 20.15
N GLU A 157 5.05 -2.87 19.71
CA GLU A 157 4.73 -1.49 20.11
C GLU A 157 3.66 -0.84 19.21
N GLY A 158 3.08 -1.59 18.26
CA GLY A 158 2.14 -1.06 17.26
C GLY A 158 2.79 -0.16 16.20
N TYR A 159 4.12 -0.03 16.17
CA TYR A 159 4.84 0.64 15.09
C TYR A 159 6.27 0.13 14.93
N THR A 160 6.86 0.34 13.74
CA THR A 160 8.26 0.06 13.43
C THR A 160 8.89 1.18 12.60
N ILE A 161 10.20 1.38 12.77
CA ILE A 161 11.00 2.17 11.84
C ILE A 161 11.65 1.20 10.86
N ASP A 162 11.20 1.26 9.61
CA ASP A 162 11.53 0.26 8.59
C ASP A 162 12.76 0.66 7.77
N HIS A 163 12.84 1.94 7.38
CA HIS A 163 14.02 2.49 6.73
C HIS A 163 14.46 3.75 7.48
N SER A 164 15.76 3.86 7.73
CA SER A 164 16.41 5.08 8.19
C SER A 164 17.42 5.49 7.13
N VAL A 165 17.14 6.60 6.44
CA VAL A 165 17.94 7.11 5.33
C VAL A 165 18.38 8.55 5.64
N GLU A 166 19.25 9.13 4.81
CA GLU A 166 19.80 10.47 5.06
C GLU A 166 18.71 11.55 5.06
N SER A 167 17.78 11.46 4.10
CA SER A 167 16.69 12.43 3.97
C SER A 167 15.59 12.26 5.04
N GLY A 168 15.52 11.11 5.73
CA GLY A 168 14.46 10.88 6.71
C GLY A 168 14.19 9.41 7.03
N LYS A 169 12.93 9.10 7.38
CA LYS A 169 12.55 7.75 7.84
C LYS A 169 11.30 7.23 7.13
N LEU A 170 11.16 5.90 7.14
CA LEU A 170 9.92 5.19 6.87
C LEU A 170 9.44 4.56 8.18
N ILE A 171 8.19 4.81 8.55
CA ILE A 171 7.54 4.23 9.73
C ILE A 171 6.30 3.46 9.29
N THR A 172 6.15 2.25 9.80
CA THR A 172 4.90 1.49 9.69
C THR A 172 4.17 1.52 11.02
N VAL A 173 2.87 1.83 10.99
CA VAL A 173 2.00 1.92 12.16
C VAL A 173 0.84 0.93 12.01
N PHE A 174 0.58 0.16 13.06
CA PHE A 174 -0.49 -0.81 13.13
C PHE A 174 -1.33 -0.59 14.40
N SER A 175 -2.62 -0.29 14.23
CA SER A 175 -3.49 0.20 15.31
C SER A 175 -4.60 -0.77 15.71
N ALA A 176 -4.44 -2.07 15.44
CA ALA A 176 -5.31 -3.12 15.94
C ALA A 176 -4.58 -3.90 17.04
N PRO A 177 -4.72 -3.50 18.33
CA PRO A 177 -4.12 -4.25 19.43
C PRO A 177 -4.78 -5.63 19.56
N ASP A 178 -4.06 -6.58 20.16
CA ASP A 178 -4.50 -7.99 20.31
C ASP A 178 -4.98 -8.60 18.99
N TYR A 179 -4.37 -8.18 17.88
CA TYR A 179 -4.74 -8.67 16.56
C TYR A 179 -4.55 -10.19 16.55
N PRO A 180 -5.62 -10.95 16.26
CA PRO A 180 -5.54 -12.39 16.28
C PRO A 180 -4.58 -12.83 15.18
N GLN A 181 -3.34 -13.15 15.59
CA GLN A 181 -2.46 -13.99 14.79
C GLN A 181 -3.29 -15.23 14.50
N PHE A 182 -3.58 -15.51 13.23
CA PHE A 182 -4.32 -16.71 12.86
C PHE A 182 -3.65 -17.86 13.59
N HIS A 183 -4.32 -18.42 14.60
CA HIS A 183 -3.75 -19.48 15.42
C HIS A 183 -3.28 -20.54 14.44
N VAL A 184 -1.97 -20.74 14.36
CA VAL A 184 -1.43 -21.96 13.78
C VAL A 184 -2.05 -23.06 14.62
N PHE A 185 -2.99 -23.80 14.04
CA PHE A 185 -3.51 -25.01 14.64
C PHE A 185 -2.31 -25.94 14.82
N HIS A 186 -1.73 -25.94 16.01
CA HIS A 186 -0.89 -27.04 16.44
C HIS A 186 -1.84 -28.23 16.64
N HIS A 187 -1.87 -29.10 15.64
CA HIS A 187 -2.36 -30.47 15.76
C HIS A 187 -1.35 -31.32 16.53
#